data_AF-A0A5W1QB22-F1
#
_entry.id   AF-A0A5W1QB22-F1
#
_cell.length_a   1.000
_cell.length_b   1.000
_cell.length_c   1.000
_cell.angle_alpha   90.00
_cell.angle_beta   90.00
_cell.angle_gamma   90.00
#
_symmetry.space_group_name_H-M   'P 1'
#
loop_
_entity.id
_entity.type
_entity.pdbx_description
1 polymer ?
#
loop_
_entity_poly.entity_id
_entity_poly.type
_entity_poly.pdbx_seq_one_letter_code
_entity_poly.pdbx_strand_id
1 'polypeptide(L)'
;MRRSVYAYVTYTSADVNNYGYKVGDADYTSLLVGPSYRFNDYLNAYVMIGAANGHIKDNWGNSDNKTAFAYGAGIQLNPVENIAVNASYEHTSFSTDADSDVKAGT
;
A
#
# COMPACT_ATOMS: atom_id res chain seq x y z
N MET A 1 -3.82 1.75 -28.97
CA MET A 1 -3.33 1.92 -27.59
C MET A 1 -4.53 1.88 -26.64
N ARG A 2 -4.58 0.91 -25.72
CA ARG A 2 -5.65 0.82 -24.70
C ARG A 2 -5.13 1.45 -23.41
N ARG A 3 -5.83 2.46 -22.89
CA ARG A 3 -5.56 3.08 -21.58
C ARG A 3 -6.47 2.41 -20.56
N SER A 4 -5.91 1.90 -19.48
CA SER A 4 -6.66 1.27 -18.39
C SER A 4 -6.30 1.95 -17.07
N VAL A 5 -7.22 1.99 -16.11
CA VAL A 5 -6.96 2.51 -14.76
C VAL A 5 -6.82 1.32 -13.82
N TYR A 6 -5.79 1.34 -12.97
CA TYR A 6 -5.56 0.33 -11.95
C TYR A 6 -5.86 0.94 -10.59
N ALA A 7 -6.61 0.22 -9.75
CA ALA A 7 -6.90 0.61 -8.39
C ALA A 7 -6.83 -0.63 -7.51
N TYR A 8 -6.25 -0.49 -6.32
CA TYR A 8 -6.23 -1.55 -5.33
C TYR A 8 -6.37 -0.98 -3.92
N VAL A 9 -6.91 -1.83 -3.06
CA VAL A 9 -7.05 -1.62 -1.63
C VAL A 9 -6.26 -2.70 -0.93
N THR A 10 -5.42 -2.30 0.01
CA THR A 10 -4.72 -3.22 0.89
C THR A 10 -5.26 -3.01 2.30
N TYR A 11 -5.70 -4.09 2.93
CA TYR A 11 -6.10 -4.09 4.34
C TYR A 11 -5.24 -5.11 5.07
N THR A 12 -4.53 -4.65 6.09
CA THR A 12 -3.65 -5.47 6.93
C THR A 12 -4.01 -5.20 8.38
N SER A 13 -4.39 -6.26 9.09
CA SER A 13 -4.55 -6.23 10.54
C SER A 13 -3.46 -7.07 11.18
N ALA A 14 -2.85 -6.53 12.22
CA ALA A 14 -1.85 -7.23 13.02
C ALA A 14 -2.24 -7.16 14.50
N ASP A 15 -2.47 -8.33 15.10
CA ASP A 15 -2.66 -8.47 16.53
C ASP A 15 -1.30 -8.48 17.25
N VAL A 16 -1.06 -7.51 18.13
CA VAL A 16 0.17 -7.48 18.93
C VAL A 16 -0.08 -8.25 20.23
N ASN A 17 0.52 -9.44 20.33
CA ASN A 17 0.48 -10.28 21.53
C ASN A 17 1.81 -10.17 22.28
N ASN A 18 1.78 -9.79 23.56
CA ASN A 18 2.97 -9.76 24.41
C ASN A 18 2.73 -10.66 25.64
N TYR A 19 3.56 -11.69 25.81
CA TYR A 19 3.53 -12.59 26.98
C TYR A 19 2.13 -13.10 27.38
N GLY A 20 1.29 -13.45 26.39
CA GLY A 20 -0.05 -14.02 26.60
C GLY A 20 -1.18 -13.00 26.80
N TYR A 21 -0.90 -11.70 26.72
CA TYR A 21 -1.90 -10.63 26.74
C TYR A 21 -1.92 -9.88 25.40
N LYS A 22 -3.13 -9.67 24.85
CA LYS A 22 -3.35 -8.77 23.71
C LYS A 22 -3.05 -7.34 24.16
N VAL A 23 -1.98 -6.74 23.65
CA VAL A 23 -1.54 -5.39 24.06
C VAL A 23 -2.04 -4.29 23.14
N GLY A 24 -2.44 -4.63 21.92
CA GLY A 24 -3.06 -3.69 20.99
C GLY A 24 -3.34 -4.34 19.64
N ASP A 25 -4.18 -3.66 18.86
CA ASP A 25 -4.50 -4.02 17.48
C ASP A 25 -3.95 -2.89 16.58
N ALA A 26 -3.26 -3.29 15.51
CA ALA A 26 -2.78 -2.37 14.48
C ALA A 26 -3.52 -2.67 13.18
N ASP A 27 -4.31 -1.71 12.72
CA ASP A 27 -5.02 -1.76 11.45
C ASP A 27 -4.34 -0.82 10.45
N TYR A 28 -4.10 -1.32 9.25
CA TYR A 28 -3.51 -0.59 8.15
C TYR A 28 -4.40 -0.74 6.92
N THR A 29 -4.92 0.38 6.42
CA THR A 29 -5.75 0.44 5.22
C THR A 29 -5.10 1.37 4.21
N SER A 30 -4.69 0.87 3.05
CA SER A 30 -4.21 1.71 1.95
C SER A 30 -5.13 1.66 0.74
N LEU A 31 -5.27 2.80 0.07
CA LEU A 31 -6.04 2.94 -1.16
C LEU A 31 -5.17 3.64 -2.19
N LEU A 32 -4.90 2.94 -3.28
CA LEU A 32 -3.99 3.36 -4.33
C LEU A 32 -4.66 3.26 -5.69
N VAL A 33 -4.51 4.30 -6.50
CA VAL A 33 -5.10 4.39 -7.83
C VAL A 33 -4.14 5.04 -8.80
N GLY A 34 -4.13 4.60 -10.04
CA GLY A 34 -3.44 5.34 -11.08
C GLY A 34 -3.51 4.76 -12.48
N PRO A 35 -2.89 5.47 -13.43
CA PRO A 35 -2.91 5.10 -14.82
C PRO A 35 -2.04 3.86 -15.07
N SER A 36 -2.54 2.98 -15.94
CA SER A 36 -1.76 1.88 -16.51
C SER A 36 -1.64 2.05 -18.02
N TYR A 37 -0.45 1.74 -18.50
CA TYR A 37 -0.07 1.85 -19.89
C TYR A 37 0.44 0.51 -20.41
N ARG A 38 -0.28 -0.07 -21.36
CA ARG A 38 0.13 -1.27 -22.09
C ARG A 38 1.00 -0.86 -23.26
N PHE A 39 2.31 -1.13 -23.17
CA PHE A 39 3.25 -0.89 -24.25
C PHE A 39 3.14 -1.99 -25.30
N ASN A 40 3.18 -3.24 -24.86
CA ASN A 40 3.09 -4.44 -25.69
C ASN A 40 2.11 -5.44 -25.06
N ASP A 41 1.63 -6.42 -25.82
CA ASP A 41 0.71 -7.45 -25.27
C ASP A 41 1.32 -8.24 -24.10
N TYR A 42 2.65 -8.25 -24.01
CA TYR A 42 3.44 -8.88 -22.95
C TYR A 42 3.84 -7.94 -21.81
N LEU A 43 3.86 -6.61 -22.00
CA LEU A 43 4.41 -5.67 -21.01
C LEU A 43 3.45 -4.50 -20.77
N ASN A 44 2.95 -4.44 -19.54
CA ASN A 44 2.14 -3.35 -19.01
C ASN A 44 2.94 -2.67 -17.90
N ALA A 45 2.95 -1.34 -17.87
CA ALA A 45 3.43 -0.60 -16.72
C ALA A 45 2.28 0.17 -16.09
N TYR A 46 2.32 0.36 -14.79
CA TYR A 46 1.34 1.15 -14.06
C TYR A 46 2.04 1.96 -12.99
N VAL A 47 1.49 3.13 -12.74
CA VAL A 47 1.88 3.98 -11.61
C VAL A 47 0.64 4.25 -10.81
N MET A 48 0.80 4.31 -9.50
CA MET A 48 -0.30 4.40 -8.54
C MET A 48 0.07 5.41 -7.48
N ILE A 49 -0.90 6.19 -7.05
CA ILE A 49 -0.76 7.17 -5.98
C ILE A 49 -2.01 7.12 -5.12
N GLY A 50 -1.91 7.55 -3.88
CA GLY A 50 -3.00 7.43 -2.93
C GLY A 50 -2.56 7.71 -1.51
N ALA A 51 -3.30 7.15 -0.56
CA ALA A 51 -3.04 7.35 0.85
C ALA A 51 -3.25 6.05 1.62
N ALA A 52 -2.52 5.90 2.71
CA ALA A 52 -2.67 4.86 3.68
C ALA A 52 -3.07 5.46 5.02
N ASN A 53 -3.98 4.79 5.73
CA ASN A 53 -4.40 5.14 7.07
C ASN A 53 -4.02 3.98 8.00
N GLY A 54 -3.22 4.29 9.02
CA GLY A 54 -2.87 3.39 10.10
C GLY A 54 -3.58 3.80 11.38
N HIS A 55 -4.36 2.88 11.96
CA HIS A 55 -4.93 2.99 13.29
C HIS A 55 -4.16 2.07 14.23
N ILE A 56 -3.55 2.67 15.26
CA ILE A 56 -2.92 1.91 16.34
C ILE A 56 -3.73 2.18 17.60
N LYS A 57 -4.22 1.12 18.22
CA LYS A 57 -5.02 1.22 19.44
C LYS A 57 -4.28 0.57 20.60
N ASP A 58 -3.85 1.39 21.54
CA ASP A 58 -3.23 0.92 22.78
C ASP A 58 -4.29 0.60 23.84
N ASN A 59 -4.03 -0.42 24.65
CA ASN A 59 -4.91 -0.87 25.72
C ASN A 59 -5.14 0.18 26.84
N TRP A 60 -4.37 1.28 26.84
CA TRP A 60 -4.50 2.39 27.78
C TRP A 60 -5.48 3.49 27.33
N GLY A 61 -6.13 3.30 26.17
CA GLY A 61 -7.14 4.23 25.63
C GLY A 61 -6.59 5.34 24.74
N ASN A 62 -5.30 5.32 24.40
CA ASN A 62 -4.73 6.18 23.37
C ASN A 62 -4.94 5.52 22.00
N SER A 63 -5.55 6.28 21.08
CA SER A 63 -5.71 5.89 19.68
C SER A 63 -5.03 6.94 18.82
N ASP A 64 -3.97 6.54 18.13
CA ASP A 64 -3.26 7.40 17.20
C ASP A 64 -3.63 7.03 15.77
N ASN A 65 -4.17 8.02 15.05
CA ASN A 65 -4.56 7.88 13.65
C ASN A 65 -3.50 8.56 12.80
N LYS A 66 -2.71 7.78 12.07
CA LYS A 66 -1.69 8.31 11.15
C LYS A 66 -2.15 8.10 9.72
N THR A 67 -2.23 9.21 8.97
CA THR A 67 -2.42 9.15 7.52
C THR A 67 -1.06 9.35 6.85
N ALA A 68 -0.75 8.50 5.88
CA ALA A 68 0.45 8.53 5.08
C ALA A 68 0.07 8.68 3.61
N PHE A 69 0.89 9.40 2.85
CA PHE A 69 0.79 9.40 1.41
C PHE A 69 1.45 8.13 0.86
N ALA A 70 0.83 7.49 -0.11
CA ALA A 70 1.34 6.27 -0.72
C ALA A 70 1.48 6.46 -2.22
N TYR A 71 2.57 5.98 -2.79
CA TYR A 71 2.80 5.96 -4.22
C TYR A 71 3.57 4.70 -4.61
N GLY A 72 3.26 4.15 -5.77
CA GLY A 72 3.89 2.95 -6.25
C GLY A 72 4.00 2.95 -7.76
N ALA A 73 4.89 2.13 -8.26
CA ALA A 73 5.00 1.84 -9.68
C ALA A 73 5.25 0.36 -9.86
N GLY A 74 4.65 -0.21 -10.90
CA GLY A 74 4.81 -1.62 -11.19
C GLY A 74 4.75 -1.93 -12.67
N ILE A 75 5.20 -3.13 -12.97
CA ILE A 75 5.13 -3.73 -14.27
C ILE A 75 4.38 -5.05 -14.17
N GLN A 76 3.64 -5.38 -15.21
CA GLN A 76 2.99 -6.66 -15.37
C GLN A 76 3.44 -7.25 -16.70
N LEU A 77 4.04 -8.43 -16.60
CA LEU A 77 4.53 -9.25 -17.69
C LEU A 77 3.55 -10.40 -17.92
N ASN A 78 3.09 -10.57 -19.15
CA ASN A 78 2.16 -11.63 -19.55
C ASN A 78 2.85 -12.57 -20.54
N PRO A 79 3.75 -13.48 -20.12
CA PRO A 79 4.50 -14.35 -21.04
C PRO A 79 3.60 -15.24 -21.92
N VAL A 80 2.41 -15.59 -21.42
CA VAL A 80 1.35 -16.32 -22.14
C VAL A 80 0.00 -15.74 -21.74
N GLU A 81 -1.06 -15.94 -22.54
CA GLU A 81 -2.41 -15.36 -22.30
C GLU A 81 -3.00 -15.73 -20.93
N ASN A 82 -2.56 -16.84 -20.33
CA ASN A 82 -3.14 -17.40 -19.10
C ASN A 82 -2.29 -17.12 -17.85
N ILE A 83 -1.11 -16.52 -17.99
CA ILE A 83 -0.19 -16.27 -16.87
C ILE A 83 0.24 -14.81 -16.91
N ALA A 84 -0.04 -14.11 -15.81
CA ALA A 84 0.41 -12.74 -15.57
C ALA A 84 1.33 -12.72 -14.35
N VAL A 85 2.56 -12.25 -14.55
CA VAL A 85 3.52 -11.98 -13.48
C VAL A 85 3.55 -10.48 -13.28
N ASN A 86 3.25 -10.01 -12.07
CA ASN A 86 3.32 -8.60 -11.73
C ASN A 86 4.42 -8.38 -10.68
N ALA A 87 5.14 -7.28 -10.85
CA ALA A 87 6.13 -6.80 -9.91
C ALA A 87 5.89 -5.31 -9.72
N SER A 88 5.55 -4.91 -8.50
CA SER A 88 5.35 -3.53 -8.11
C SER A 88 6.19 -3.19 -6.91
N TYR A 89 6.62 -1.94 -6.89
CA TYR A 89 7.22 -1.30 -5.73
C TYR A 89 6.23 -0.29 -5.18
N GLU A 90 5.90 -0.39 -3.90
CA GLU A 90 5.06 0.57 -3.17
C GLU A 90 5.93 1.31 -2.15
N HIS A 91 5.82 2.62 -2.19
CA HIS A 91 6.47 3.52 -1.24
C HIS A 91 5.41 4.31 -0.48
N THR A 92 5.52 4.29 0.84
CA THR A 92 4.66 5.08 1.73
C THR A 92 5.49 6.21 2.32
N SER A 93 5.20 7.43 1.88
CA SER A 93 5.74 8.64 2.49
C SER A 93 4.75 9.16 3.52
N PHE A 94 5.11 9.07 4.79
CA PHE A 94 4.30 9.60 5.88
C PHE A 94 4.34 11.13 5.84
N SER A 95 3.40 11.76 5.13
CA SER A 95 3.13 13.19 5.28
C SER A 95 2.38 13.41 6.59
N THR A 96 3.12 13.49 7.69
CA THR A 96 2.62 14.04 8.95
C THR A 96 3.19 15.44 9.06
N ASP A 97 2.33 16.45 9.21
CA ASP A 97 2.65 17.83 9.62
C ASP A 97 3.26 17.93 11.05
N ALA A 98 4.04 16.92 11.47
CA ALA A 98 4.77 16.87 12.71
C ALA A 98 5.98 15.93 12.54
N ASP A 99 7.12 16.55 12.26
CA ASP A 99 8.46 16.19 12.76
C ASP A 99 8.67 14.72 13.18
N SER A 100 8.92 13.83 12.22
CA SER A 100 9.81 12.65 12.36
C SER A 100 9.76 11.83 11.05
N ASP A 101 10.76 12.02 10.20
CA ASP A 101 10.96 11.33 8.93
C ASP A 101 11.25 9.83 9.19
N VAL A 102 10.22 8.98 9.13
CA VAL A 102 10.38 7.53 9.13
C VAL A 102 10.05 7.02 7.73
N LYS A 103 11.08 6.64 6.96
CA LYS A 103 10.95 6.09 5.61
C LYS A 103 10.69 4.58 5.70
N ALA A 104 9.50 4.13 5.29
CA ALA A 104 9.20 2.71 5.11
C ALA A 104 8.79 2.44 3.65
N GLY A 105 9.58 1.62 2.96
CA GLY A 105 9.29 1.11 1.62
C GLY A 105 9.64 -0.38 1.55
N THR A 106 8.89 -1.13 0.75
CA THR A 106 9.08 -2.58 0.55
C THR A 106 9.48 -2.85 -0.88
#